data_AF-A0A6I7QS33-F1
#
_entry.id   AF-A0A6I7QS33-F1
#
_cell.length_a   1.000
_cell.length_b   1.000
_cell.length_c   1.000
_cell.angle_alpha   90.00
_cell.angle_beta   90.00
_cell.angle_gamma   90.00
#
_symmetry.space_group_name_H-M   'P 1'
#
loop_
_entity.id
_entity.type
_entity.pdbx_description
1 polymer ?
#
loop_
_entity_poly.entity_id
_entity_poly.type
_entity_poly.pdbx_seq_one_letter_code
_entity_poly.pdbx_strand_id
1 'polypeptide(L)'
;YNPKNGDARISGTAASLAGIEAALEADEADLLERAIARHLALHAIVLSLDGIPVIYAGDELALCNDYSYTAEPHLAGDNRWMHRPRITAEARRARTRSGTVAHRVFGSIRSLLEVRRRTAALRGNTLPQVIGGENPHLLSYLRVGPEGASVLVVVNFDEVPHTVGRDVLDPAGFRQGSVDLAHDVVYGPGPFQLGPWEFVWLSRPSG
;
A
#
# COMPACT_ATOMS: atom_id res chain seq x y z
N TYR A 1 8.93 -12.94 23.01
CA TYR A 1 9.73 -12.10 23.93
C TYR A 1 10.87 -12.94 24.47
N ASN A 2 12.08 -12.43 24.38
CA ASN A 2 13.27 -13.05 24.92
C ASN A 2 13.71 -12.25 26.16
N PRO A 3 13.53 -12.80 27.38
CA PRO A 3 13.82 -12.06 28.62
C PRO A 3 15.32 -11.77 28.82
N LYS A 4 16.21 -12.43 28.07
CA LYS A 4 17.66 -12.26 28.23
C LYS A 4 18.19 -11.01 27.52
N ASN A 5 17.52 -10.56 26.46
CA ASN A 5 17.97 -9.43 25.64
C ASN A 5 16.84 -8.44 25.29
N GLY A 6 15.62 -8.68 25.77
CA GLY A 6 14.46 -7.83 25.52
C GLY A 6 13.84 -7.99 24.12
N ASP A 7 14.37 -8.86 23.27
CA ASP A 7 13.91 -9.01 21.89
C ASP A 7 12.45 -9.50 21.83
N ALA A 8 11.65 -8.85 20.99
CA ALA A 8 10.29 -9.25 20.71
C ALA A 8 10.00 -9.09 19.22
N ARG A 9 9.08 -9.92 18.73
CA ARG A 9 8.66 -9.92 17.33
C ARG A 9 7.15 -9.73 17.32
N ILE A 10 6.65 -9.17 16.23
CA ILE A 10 5.23 -8.97 16.02
C ILE A 10 4.68 -10.08 15.15
N SER A 11 3.52 -10.57 15.55
CA SER A 11 2.66 -11.45 14.75
C SER A 11 1.39 -10.64 14.46
N GLY A 12 0.85 -10.74 13.26
CA GLY A 12 -0.40 -10.08 12.88
C GLY A 12 -0.56 -10.04 11.36
N THR A 13 -1.80 -10.05 10.87
CA THR A 13 -2.10 -9.84 9.44
C THR A 13 -1.80 -8.38 9.05
N ALA A 14 -1.60 -8.12 7.76
CA ALA A 14 -1.40 -6.74 7.30
C ALA A 14 -2.62 -5.86 7.63
N ALA A 15 -3.83 -6.38 7.47
CA ALA A 15 -5.07 -5.64 7.77
C ALA A 15 -5.18 -5.27 9.26
N SER A 16 -4.93 -6.23 10.16
CA SER A 16 -4.94 -5.98 11.60
C SER A 16 -3.89 -4.96 12.03
N LEU A 17 -2.66 -5.10 11.53
CA LEU A 17 -1.56 -4.19 11.86
C LEU A 17 -1.73 -2.78 11.25
N ALA A 18 -2.43 -2.67 10.12
CA ALA A 18 -2.83 -1.39 9.54
C ALA A 18 -3.98 -0.70 10.29
N GLY A 19 -4.63 -1.42 11.22
CA GLY A 19 -5.72 -0.92 12.06
C GLY A 19 -7.14 -1.23 11.56
N ILE A 20 -7.29 -2.06 10.52
CA ILE A 20 -8.62 -2.41 9.96
C ILE A 20 -9.44 -3.18 11.01
N GLU A 21 -8.82 -4.14 11.69
CA GLU A 21 -9.46 -4.93 12.75
C GLU A 21 -9.99 -4.04 13.87
N ALA A 22 -9.12 -3.18 14.44
CA ALA A 22 -9.49 -2.28 15.52
C ALA A 22 -10.60 -1.29 15.10
N ALA A 23 -10.57 -0.78 13.87
CA ALA A 23 -11.60 0.13 13.38
C ALA A 23 -12.96 -0.56 13.18
N LEU A 24 -12.96 -1.82 12.72
CA LEU A 24 -14.18 -2.64 12.60
C LEU A 24 -14.77 -2.98 13.97
N GLU A 25 -13.92 -3.31 14.95
CA GLU A 25 -14.36 -3.59 16.33
C GLU A 25 -14.94 -2.36 17.01
N ALA A 26 -14.39 -1.17 16.72
CA ALA A 26 -14.88 0.10 17.25
C ALA A 26 -16.11 0.65 16.52
N ASP A 27 -16.48 0.09 15.35
CA ASP A 27 -17.53 0.62 14.45
C ASP A 27 -17.29 2.09 14.03
N GLU A 28 -16.02 2.46 13.84
CA GLU A 28 -15.60 3.84 13.55
C GLU A 28 -15.20 3.99 12.08
N ALA A 29 -16.12 4.53 11.26
CA ALA A 29 -15.94 4.65 9.82
C ALA A 29 -14.68 5.44 9.43
N ASP A 30 -14.38 6.55 10.11
CA ASP A 30 -13.21 7.39 9.81
C ASP A 30 -11.89 6.67 10.12
N LEU A 31 -11.86 5.84 11.18
CA LEU A 31 -10.69 5.02 11.50
C LEU A 31 -10.51 3.91 10.46
N LEU A 32 -11.62 3.35 9.97
CA LEU A 32 -11.61 2.32 8.95
C LEU A 32 -11.08 2.86 7.61
N GLU A 33 -11.50 4.07 7.22
CA GLU A 33 -10.99 4.73 6.00
C GLU A 33 -9.47 4.91 6.05
N ARG A 34 -8.95 5.45 7.17
CA ARG A 34 -7.50 5.63 7.35
C ARG A 34 -6.74 4.30 7.37
N ALA A 35 -7.32 3.26 7.98
CA ALA A 35 -6.70 1.93 8.02
C ALA A 35 -6.67 1.24 6.64
N ILE A 36 -7.71 1.41 5.83
CA ILE A 36 -7.73 0.94 4.45
C ILE A 36 -6.70 1.70 3.61
N ALA A 37 -6.61 3.02 3.77
CA ALA A 37 -5.61 3.84 3.09
C ALA A 37 -4.17 3.38 3.42
N ARG A 38 -3.87 3.16 4.72
CA ARG A 38 -2.61 2.55 5.18
C ARG A 38 -2.31 1.23 4.49
N HIS A 39 -3.26 0.30 4.53
CA HIS A 39 -3.11 -1.03 3.92
C HIS A 39 -2.80 -0.92 2.42
N LEU A 40 -3.54 -0.07 1.70
CA LEU A 40 -3.34 0.14 0.27
C LEU A 40 -2.03 0.86 -0.06
N ALA A 41 -1.60 1.84 0.73
CA ALA A 41 -0.34 2.54 0.54
C ALA A 41 0.87 1.58 0.66
N LEU A 42 0.85 0.69 1.66
CA LEU A 42 1.88 -0.34 1.82
C LEU A 42 1.93 -1.29 0.61
N HIS A 43 0.76 -1.71 0.12
CA HIS A 43 0.68 -2.53 -1.10
C HIS A 43 1.13 -1.77 -2.35
N ALA A 44 0.76 -0.49 -2.47
CA ALA A 44 1.20 0.35 -3.57
C ALA A 44 2.73 0.40 -3.63
N ILE A 45 3.41 0.56 -2.49
CA ILE A 45 4.87 0.53 -2.43
C ILE A 45 5.41 -0.81 -2.92
N VAL A 46 4.97 -1.93 -2.34
CA VAL A 46 5.44 -3.27 -2.75
C VAL A 46 5.21 -3.50 -4.26
N LEU A 47 4.08 -3.03 -4.78
CA LEU A 47 3.70 -3.13 -6.19
C LEU A 47 4.41 -2.13 -7.10
N SER A 48 5.12 -1.14 -6.58
CA SER A 48 5.93 -0.20 -7.38
C SER A 48 7.43 -0.34 -7.15
N LEU A 49 7.88 -1.28 -6.32
CA LEU A 49 9.30 -1.63 -6.18
C LEU A 49 9.79 -2.54 -7.32
N ASP A 50 11.11 -2.70 -7.36
CA ASP A 50 11.83 -3.59 -8.27
C ASP A 50 11.60 -5.07 -7.90
N GLY A 51 11.54 -5.94 -8.89
CA GLY A 51 11.36 -7.39 -8.68
C GLY A 51 9.91 -7.90 -8.70
N ILE A 52 9.69 -9.05 -8.06
CA ILE A 52 8.39 -9.75 -8.04
C ILE A 52 7.67 -9.41 -6.74
N PRO A 53 6.53 -8.68 -6.78
CA PRO A 53 5.75 -8.43 -5.58
C PRO A 53 5.12 -9.73 -5.09
N VAL A 54 5.26 -10.01 -3.80
CA VAL A 54 4.61 -11.14 -3.13
C VAL A 54 3.48 -10.60 -2.27
N ILE A 55 2.24 -10.90 -2.65
CA ILE A 55 1.07 -10.62 -1.83
C ILE A 55 0.83 -11.83 -0.93
N TYR A 56 0.75 -11.61 0.38
CA TYR A 56 0.47 -12.68 1.31
C TYR A 56 -1.01 -13.07 1.23
N ALA A 57 -1.30 -14.37 1.21
CA ALA A 57 -2.64 -14.85 0.93
C ALA A 57 -3.64 -14.36 1.98
N GLY A 58 -4.66 -13.63 1.55
CA GLY A 58 -5.66 -13.02 2.43
C GLY A 58 -5.53 -11.50 2.55
N ASP A 59 -4.35 -10.93 2.29
CA ASP A 59 -4.16 -9.48 2.33
C ASP A 59 -4.99 -8.77 1.24
N GLU A 60 -5.20 -9.42 0.09
CA GLU A 60 -6.06 -8.91 -0.97
C GLU A 60 -7.55 -8.87 -0.59
N LEU A 61 -7.91 -9.54 0.50
CA LEU A 61 -9.26 -9.56 1.07
C LEU A 61 -9.34 -8.78 2.39
N ALA A 62 -8.23 -8.18 2.83
CA ALA A 62 -8.06 -7.57 4.15
C ALA A 62 -8.48 -8.49 5.32
N LEU A 63 -8.06 -9.77 5.27
CA LEU A 63 -8.32 -10.69 6.39
C LEU A 63 -7.60 -10.21 7.65
N CYS A 64 -8.36 -10.08 8.73
CA CYS A 64 -7.86 -9.77 10.06
C CYS A 64 -7.29 -11.02 10.74
N ASN A 65 -6.78 -10.87 11.96
CA ASN A 65 -6.19 -11.93 12.75
C ASN A 65 -7.17 -13.10 12.96
N ASP A 66 -6.65 -14.33 12.91
CA ASP A 66 -7.38 -15.52 13.30
C ASP A 66 -7.02 -15.87 14.74
N TYR A 67 -7.91 -15.61 15.69
CA TYR A 67 -7.70 -15.96 17.11
C TYR A 67 -8.11 -17.39 17.45
N SER A 68 -8.73 -18.13 16.52
CA SER A 68 -9.24 -19.48 16.76
C SER A 68 -8.11 -20.50 16.98
N TYR A 69 -6.89 -20.20 16.54
CA TYR A 69 -5.70 -21.04 16.78
C TYR A 69 -5.43 -21.31 18.27
N THR A 70 -5.90 -20.42 19.17
CA THR A 70 -5.76 -20.58 20.62
C THR A 70 -6.57 -21.76 21.17
N ALA A 71 -7.65 -22.15 20.47
CA ALA A 71 -8.48 -23.28 20.83
C ALA A 71 -7.96 -24.62 20.27
N GLU A 72 -6.97 -24.60 19.37
CA GLU A 72 -6.36 -25.80 18.78
C GLU A 72 -5.06 -26.14 19.55
N PRO A 73 -5.01 -27.21 20.37
CA PRO A 73 -3.86 -27.47 21.26
C PRO A 73 -2.51 -27.60 20.54
N HIS A 74 -2.53 -28.03 19.27
CA HIS A 74 -1.33 -28.17 18.43
C HIS A 74 -0.87 -26.85 17.79
N LEU A 75 -1.69 -25.79 17.82
CA LEU A 75 -1.38 -24.47 17.28
C LEU A 75 -1.15 -23.42 18.38
N ALA A 76 -1.85 -23.55 19.52
CA ALA A 76 -1.90 -22.55 20.58
C ALA A 76 -0.54 -22.09 21.13
N GLY A 77 0.48 -22.96 21.05
CA GLY A 77 1.85 -22.64 21.47
C GLY A 77 2.63 -21.69 20.54
N ASP A 78 2.09 -21.36 19.36
CA ASP A 78 2.76 -20.51 18.36
C ASP A 78 1.82 -19.42 17.83
N ASN A 79 2.00 -18.19 18.31
CA ASN A 79 1.16 -17.05 17.92
C ASN A 79 1.31 -16.63 16.45
N ARG A 80 2.22 -17.22 15.67
CA ARG A 80 2.31 -16.97 14.21
C ARG A 80 1.10 -17.53 13.47
N TRP A 81 0.35 -18.47 14.06
CA TRP A 81 -0.91 -18.93 13.50
C TRP A 81 -1.97 -17.83 13.44
N MET A 82 -1.84 -16.79 14.26
CA MET A 82 -2.71 -15.62 14.25
C MET A 82 -2.77 -14.93 12.88
N HIS A 83 -1.66 -14.90 12.15
CA HIS A 83 -1.57 -14.28 10.82
C HIS A 83 -1.57 -15.33 9.70
N ARG A 84 -2.22 -16.49 9.93
CA ARG A 84 -2.42 -17.55 8.93
C ARG A 84 -3.90 -17.91 8.81
N PRO A 85 -4.80 -16.93 8.63
CA PRO A 85 -6.23 -17.18 8.60
C PRO A 85 -6.61 -18.13 7.47
N ARG A 86 -7.57 -19.01 7.72
CA ARG A 86 -8.16 -19.85 6.67
C ARG A 86 -9.00 -18.97 5.73
N ILE A 87 -8.67 -18.97 4.44
CA ILE A 87 -9.46 -18.24 3.43
C ILE A 87 -10.76 -18.99 3.13
N THR A 88 -11.83 -18.66 3.85
CA THR A 88 -13.15 -19.29 3.70
C THR A 88 -13.84 -18.93 2.39
N ALA A 89 -14.85 -19.72 2.00
CA ALA A 89 -15.68 -19.40 0.83
C ALA A 89 -16.45 -18.07 1.02
N GLU A 90 -16.81 -17.72 2.25
CA GLU A 90 -17.47 -16.45 2.56
C GLU A 90 -16.54 -15.25 2.40
N ALA A 91 -15.30 -15.34 2.91
CA ALA A 91 -14.29 -14.31 2.70
C ALA A 91 -14.06 -14.03 1.21
N ARG A 92 -13.98 -15.09 0.39
CA ARG A 92 -13.86 -14.96 -1.07
C ARG A 92 -15.09 -14.30 -1.71
N ARG A 93 -16.30 -14.57 -1.22
CA ARG A 93 -17.53 -13.93 -1.73
C ARG A 93 -17.63 -12.46 -1.32
N ALA A 94 -17.04 -12.07 -0.18
CA ALA A 94 -17.07 -10.69 0.27
C ALA A 94 -16.46 -9.74 -0.77
N ARG A 95 -15.39 -10.14 -1.47
CA ARG A 95 -14.75 -9.31 -2.51
C ARG A 95 -15.64 -8.92 -3.69
N THR A 96 -16.79 -9.57 -3.88
CA THR A 96 -17.76 -9.23 -4.94
C THR A 96 -19.01 -8.55 -4.40
N ARG A 97 -19.09 -8.31 -3.08
CA ARG A 97 -20.22 -7.63 -2.44
C ARG A 97 -19.86 -6.16 -2.22
N SER A 98 -20.60 -5.27 -2.89
CA SER A 98 -20.46 -3.82 -2.70
C SER A 98 -20.61 -3.43 -1.23
N GLY A 99 -19.88 -2.40 -0.80
CA GLY A 99 -19.85 -1.92 0.59
C GLY A 99 -18.95 -2.70 1.54
N THR A 100 -18.42 -3.87 1.17
CA THR A 100 -17.47 -4.59 2.05
C THR A 100 -16.04 -4.06 1.92
N VAL A 101 -15.28 -4.14 3.01
CA VAL A 101 -13.83 -3.83 3.03
C VAL A 101 -13.09 -4.69 2.00
N ALA A 102 -13.38 -5.99 1.96
CA ALA A 102 -12.78 -6.92 1.02
C ALA A 102 -13.00 -6.53 -0.44
N HIS A 103 -14.19 -6.02 -0.82
CA HIS A 103 -14.46 -5.56 -2.17
C HIS A 103 -13.59 -4.35 -2.55
N ARG A 104 -13.48 -3.38 -1.65
CA ARG A 104 -12.66 -2.18 -1.85
C ARG A 104 -11.18 -2.54 -2.00
N VAL A 105 -10.64 -3.26 -1.02
CA VAL A 105 -9.22 -3.64 -1.00
C VAL A 105 -8.85 -4.52 -2.20
N PHE A 106 -9.66 -5.53 -2.51
CA PHE A 106 -9.44 -6.41 -3.66
C PHE A 106 -9.47 -5.62 -4.98
N GLY A 107 -10.46 -4.73 -5.15
CA GLY A 107 -10.58 -3.88 -6.33
C GLY A 107 -9.37 -2.97 -6.51
N SER A 108 -8.93 -2.29 -5.44
CA SER A 108 -7.78 -1.40 -5.47
C SER A 108 -6.47 -2.13 -5.77
N ILE A 109 -6.19 -3.25 -5.07
CA ILE A 109 -4.97 -4.05 -5.33
C ILE A 109 -4.97 -4.61 -6.75
N ARG A 110 -6.13 -5.08 -7.24
CA ARG A 110 -6.27 -5.53 -8.63
C ARG A 110 -5.97 -4.41 -9.62
N SER A 111 -6.51 -3.21 -9.39
CA SER A 111 -6.24 -2.04 -10.23
C SER A 111 -4.75 -1.70 -10.26
N LEU A 112 -4.09 -1.66 -9.10
CA LEU A 112 -2.64 -1.43 -9.01
C LEU A 112 -1.81 -2.50 -9.73
N LEU A 113 -2.22 -3.77 -9.68
CA LEU A 113 -1.59 -4.85 -10.44
C LEU A 113 -1.76 -4.67 -11.95
N GLU A 114 -2.95 -4.26 -12.41
CA GLU A 114 -3.20 -3.95 -13.81
C GLU A 114 -2.35 -2.76 -14.28
N VAL A 115 -2.23 -1.71 -13.45
CA VAL A 115 -1.35 -0.57 -13.69
C VAL A 115 0.12 -1.00 -13.75
N ARG A 116 0.63 -1.72 -12.74
CA ARG A 116 2.01 -2.25 -12.74
C ARG A 116 2.28 -3.05 -14.01
N ARG A 117 1.34 -3.93 -14.37
CA ARG A 117 1.46 -4.78 -15.56
C ARG A 117 1.56 -3.95 -16.83
N ARG A 118 0.86 -2.82 -16.99
CA ARG A 118 0.89 -1.98 -18.21
C ARG A 118 2.03 -0.95 -18.24
N THR A 119 2.58 -0.59 -17.09
CA THR A 119 3.56 0.50 -16.97
C THR A 119 5.00 0.03 -17.16
N ALA A 120 5.62 0.42 -18.29
CA ALA A 120 6.99 0.01 -18.63
C ALA A 120 8.03 0.42 -17.56
N ALA A 121 7.87 1.58 -16.92
CA ALA A 121 8.76 2.05 -15.85
C ALA A 121 8.81 1.11 -14.62
N LEU A 122 7.76 0.32 -14.41
CA LEU A 122 7.65 -0.64 -13.30
C LEU A 122 8.05 -2.06 -13.73
N ARG A 123 8.41 -2.25 -15.02
CA ARG A 123 8.93 -3.50 -15.59
C ARG A 123 10.45 -3.36 -15.74
N GLY A 124 11.22 -3.94 -14.83
CA GLY A 124 12.68 -3.88 -14.93
C GLY A 124 13.36 -4.44 -13.70
N ASN A 125 14.68 -4.39 -13.74
CA ASN A 125 15.61 -4.69 -12.64
C ASN A 125 16.39 -3.41 -12.30
N THR A 126 15.68 -2.31 -12.14
CA THR A 126 16.28 -1.00 -11.84
C THR A 126 15.86 -0.58 -10.46
N LEU A 127 16.88 -0.38 -9.62
CA LEU A 127 16.70 0.07 -8.25
C LEU A 127 15.95 1.41 -8.24
N PRO A 128 14.97 1.58 -7.33
CA PRO A 128 14.33 2.87 -7.12
C PRO A 128 15.36 3.94 -6.74
N GLN A 129 15.23 5.12 -7.34
CA GLN A 129 16.04 6.27 -6.99
C GLN A 129 15.23 7.13 -6.02
N VAL A 130 15.62 7.15 -4.74
CA VAL A 130 14.97 8.03 -3.76
C VAL A 130 15.25 9.48 -4.14
N ILE A 131 14.20 10.31 -4.16
CA ILE A 131 14.29 11.73 -4.49
C ILE A 131 13.59 12.57 -3.41
N GLY A 132 13.98 13.85 -3.31
CA GLY A 132 13.51 14.73 -2.23
C GLY A 132 14.11 14.34 -0.88
N GLY A 133 13.32 14.48 0.19
CA GLY A 133 13.71 14.14 1.56
C GLY A 133 13.68 15.33 2.53
N GLU A 134 13.25 16.51 2.09
CA GLU A 134 13.06 17.66 2.98
C GLU A 134 11.88 17.45 3.93
N ASN A 135 10.81 16.78 3.43
CA ASN A 135 9.69 16.37 4.26
C ASN A 135 9.85 14.91 4.70
N PRO A 136 10.10 14.63 5.99
CA PRO A 136 10.34 13.27 6.49
C PRO A 136 9.09 12.38 6.45
N HIS A 137 7.91 12.96 6.20
CA HIS A 137 6.64 12.25 6.10
C HIS A 137 6.32 11.76 4.68
N LEU A 138 7.06 12.23 3.67
CA LEU A 138 6.88 11.81 2.28
C LEU A 138 7.99 10.85 1.85
N LEU A 139 7.60 9.64 1.49
CA LEU A 139 8.48 8.73 0.75
C LEU A 139 8.30 8.98 -0.74
N SER A 140 9.37 9.44 -1.42
CA SER A 140 9.35 9.68 -2.86
C SER A 140 10.50 8.95 -3.56
N TYR A 141 10.19 8.26 -4.65
CA TYR A 141 11.22 7.62 -5.47
C TYR A 141 10.82 7.52 -6.94
N LEU A 142 11.83 7.58 -7.81
CA LEU A 142 11.69 7.42 -9.23
C LEU A 142 11.94 5.96 -9.63
N ARG A 143 11.02 5.41 -10.41
CA ARG A 143 11.22 4.17 -11.16
C ARG A 143 11.49 4.52 -12.61
N VAL A 144 12.56 3.95 -13.15
CA VAL A 144 12.97 4.12 -14.55
C VAL A 144 13.00 2.74 -15.18
N GLY A 145 12.32 2.60 -16.31
CA GLY A 145 12.28 1.38 -17.11
C GLY A 145 12.93 1.57 -18.48
N PRO A 146 12.73 0.60 -19.39
CA PRO A 146 13.23 0.66 -20.76
C PRO A 146 12.81 1.94 -21.49
N GLU A 147 13.61 2.35 -22.47
CA GLU A 147 13.31 3.47 -23.38
C GLU A 147 13.02 4.81 -22.68
N GLY A 148 13.51 4.97 -21.43
CA GLY A 148 13.33 6.20 -20.66
C GLY A 148 11.94 6.37 -20.03
N ALA A 149 11.10 5.33 -20.05
CA ALA A 149 9.84 5.32 -19.32
C ALA A 149 10.12 5.56 -17.83
N SER A 150 9.39 6.49 -17.21
CA SER A 150 9.58 6.81 -15.80
C SER A 150 8.26 7.04 -15.08
N VAL A 151 8.23 6.63 -13.81
CA VAL A 151 7.12 6.87 -12.88
C VAL A 151 7.69 7.34 -11.56
N LEU A 152 7.21 8.49 -11.10
CA LEU A 152 7.44 8.99 -9.75
C LEU A 152 6.39 8.37 -8.83
N VAL A 153 6.84 7.69 -7.78
CA VAL A 153 5.98 7.21 -6.69
C VAL A 153 6.16 8.15 -5.51
N VAL A 154 5.04 8.65 -4.97
CA VAL A 154 5.03 9.44 -3.73
C VAL A 154 3.98 8.86 -2.80
N VAL A 155 4.33 8.70 -1.53
CA VAL A 155 3.44 8.20 -0.47
C VAL A 155 3.56 9.09 0.76
N ASN A 156 2.43 9.51 1.31
CA ASN A 156 2.35 10.16 2.60
C ASN A 156 2.29 9.10 3.72
N PHE A 157 3.24 9.13 4.67
CA PHE A 157 3.31 8.21 5.81
C PHE A 157 2.77 8.82 7.12
N ASP A 158 2.06 9.95 7.03
CA ASP A 158 1.50 10.64 8.17
C ASP A 158 -0.03 10.57 8.21
N GLU A 159 -0.58 10.93 9.37
CA GLU A 159 -2.01 11.04 9.62
C GLU A 159 -2.57 12.43 9.26
N VAL A 160 -1.74 13.31 8.69
CA VAL A 160 -2.12 14.65 8.23
C VAL A 160 -1.70 14.90 6.77
N PRO A 161 -2.35 15.84 6.06
CA PRO A 161 -1.96 16.17 4.69
C PRO A 161 -0.56 16.76 4.58
N HIS A 162 0.17 16.38 3.53
CA HIS A 162 1.50 16.89 3.22
C HIS A 162 1.58 17.38 1.77
N THR A 163 2.37 18.43 1.53
CA THR A 163 2.54 19.00 0.19
C THR A 163 3.69 18.30 -0.52
N VAL A 164 3.42 17.79 -1.73
CA VAL A 164 4.45 17.32 -2.67
C VAL A 164 5.00 18.54 -3.40
N GLY A 165 6.18 18.98 -2.97
CA GLY A 165 6.82 20.20 -3.42
C GLY A 165 7.68 20.04 -4.68
N ARG A 166 8.27 21.15 -5.11
CA ARG A 166 9.17 21.20 -6.26
C ARG A 166 10.47 20.42 -6.06
N ASP A 167 10.89 20.27 -4.81
CA ASP A 167 12.01 19.43 -4.39
C ASP A 167 11.86 17.96 -4.82
N VAL A 168 10.61 17.47 -4.91
CA VAL A 168 10.30 16.13 -5.45
C VAL A 168 9.99 16.19 -6.94
N LEU A 169 9.17 17.15 -7.38
CA LEU A 169 8.62 17.19 -8.74
C LEU A 169 9.67 17.56 -9.80
N ASP A 170 10.54 18.54 -9.53
CA ASP A 170 11.50 19.03 -10.52
C ASP A 170 12.61 17.99 -10.82
N PRO A 171 13.22 17.32 -9.83
CA PRO A 171 14.17 16.23 -10.09
C PRO A 171 13.55 15.02 -10.78
N ALA A 172 12.26 14.75 -10.56
CA ALA A 172 11.53 13.69 -11.26
C ALA A 172 11.22 14.02 -12.73
N GLY A 173 11.45 15.27 -13.17
CA GLY A 173 11.09 15.73 -14.51
C GLY A 173 9.58 15.82 -14.73
N PHE A 174 8.81 16.03 -13.66
CA PHE A 174 7.36 16.16 -13.69
C PHE A 174 6.95 17.49 -14.36
N ARG A 175 5.90 17.47 -15.19
CA ARG A 175 5.44 18.62 -16.00
C ARG A 175 3.91 18.59 -16.14
N GLN A 176 3.35 19.62 -16.78
CA GLN A 176 1.92 19.69 -17.07
C GLN A 176 1.47 18.48 -17.91
N GLY A 177 0.33 17.89 -17.54
CA GLY A 177 -0.24 16.73 -18.25
C GLY A 177 0.23 15.37 -17.70
N SER A 178 1.03 15.36 -16.64
CA SER A 178 1.29 14.13 -15.90
C SER A 178 0.02 13.54 -15.29
N VAL A 179 -0.03 12.21 -15.31
CA VAL A 179 -1.19 11.44 -14.85
C VAL A 179 -0.77 10.56 -13.69
N ASP A 180 -1.55 10.58 -12.61
CA ASP A 180 -1.48 9.55 -11.60
C ASP A 180 -2.09 8.25 -12.15
N LEU A 181 -1.21 7.32 -12.47
CA LEU A 181 -1.56 6.05 -13.08
C LEU A 181 -2.36 5.14 -12.14
N ALA A 182 -2.28 5.34 -10.83
CA ALA A 182 -2.98 4.52 -9.83
C ALA A 182 -4.47 4.89 -9.71
N HIS A 183 -4.80 6.18 -9.85
CA HIS A 183 -6.15 6.71 -9.65
C HIS A 183 -6.77 7.31 -10.92
N ASP A 184 -6.01 7.36 -12.03
CA ASP A 184 -6.42 7.97 -13.30
C ASP A 184 -6.76 9.46 -13.18
N VAL A 185 -5.98 10.19 -12.37
CA VAL A 185 -6.15 11.62 -12.09
C VAL A 185 -5.05 12.42 -12.78
N VAL A 186 -5.43 13.46 -13.53
CA VAL A 186 -4.46 14.38 -14.13
C VAL A 186 -4.09 15.46 -13.13
N TYR A 187 -2.79 15.63 -12.89
CA TYR A 187 -2.28 16.68 -12.01
C TYR A 187 -1.74 17.86 -12.83
N GLY A 188 -1.91 19.07 -12.28
CA GLY A 188 -1.28 20.27 -12.82
C GLY A 188 0.24 20.29 -12.57
N PRO A 189 1.00 21.22 -13.19
CA PRO A 189 2.47 21.28 -13.08
C PRO A 189 2.98 21.79 -11.72
N GLY A 190 2.08 22.06 -10.77
CA GLY A 190 2.41 22.69 -9.50
C GLY A 190 2.44 21.70 -8.34
N PRO A 191 2.91 22.15 -7.17
CA PRO A 191 2.75 21.40 -5.94
C PRO A 191 1.28 21.03 -5.69
N PHE A 192 1.06 19.87 -5.09
CA PHE A 192 -0.26 19.39 -4.70
C PHE A 192 -0.18 18.73 -3.32
N GLN A 193 -1.33 18.52 -2.69
CA GLN A 193 -1.42 17.87 -1.39
C GLN A 193 -1.76 16.39 -1.56
N LEU A 194 -1.12 15.56 -0.73
CA LEU A 194 -1.56 14.21 -0.44
C LEU A 194 -2.18 14.21 0.96
N GLY A 195 -3.39 13.69 1.08
CA GLY A 195 -4.03 13.39 2.35
C GLY A 195 -3.31 12.28 3.13
N PRO A 196 -3.79 11.95 4.34
CA PRO A 196 -3.23 10.90 5.18
C PRO A 196 -3.16 9.57 4.43
N TRP A 197 -1.98 8.96 4.38
CA TRP A 197 -1.75 7.68 3.68
C TRP A 197 -2.09 7.66 2.18
N GLU A 198 -2.33 8.80 1.57
CA GLU A 198 -2.50 8.89 0.13
C GLU A 198 -1.17 8.68 -0.60
N PHE A 199 -1.27 8.16 -1.82
CA PHE A 199 -0.14 7.93 -2.70
C PHE A 199 -0.50 8.24 -4.14
N VAL A 200 0.52 8.49 -4.96
CA VAL A 200 0.37 8.71 -6.40
C VAL A 200 1.48 8.00 -7.16
N TRP A 201 1.15 7.50 -8.36
CA TRP A 201 2.10 6.95 -9.33
C TRP A 201 2.12 7.84 -10.58
N LEU A 202 2.88 8.92 -10.51
CA LEU A 202 2.88 9.97 -11.51
C LEU A 202 3.73 9.58 -12.72
N SER A 203 3.10 9.53 -13.89
CA SER A 203 3.80 9.37 -15.16
C SER A 203 4.56 10.65 -15.54
N ARG A 204 5.71 10.47 -16.21
CA ARG A 204 6.30 11.56 -16.96
C ARG A 204 5.48 11.77 -18.24
N PRO A 205 5.13 13.01 -18.63
CA PRO A 205 4.39 13.23 -19.85
C PRO A 205 5.24 12.82 -21.05
N SER A 206 4.60 12.27 -22.07
CA SER A 206 5.23 12.06 -23.38
C SER A 206 5.58 13.42 -23.95
N GLY A 207 6.85 13.62 -24.29
CA GLY A 207 7.33 14.87 -24.91
C GLY A 207 6.76 15.07 -26.31
#